data_AF-A0A1V1P6T8-F1
#
_entry.id   AF-A0A1V1P6T8-F1
#
_cell.length_a   1.000
_cell.length_b   1.000
_cell.length_c   1.000
_cell.angle_alpha   90.00
_cell.angle_beta   90.00
_cell.angle_gamma   90.00
#
_symmetry.space_group_name_H-M   'P 1'
#
loop_
_entity.id
_entity.type
_entity.pdbx_description
1 polymer ?
#
loop_
_entity_poly.entity_id
_entity_poly.type
_entity_poly.pdbx_seq_one_letter_code
_entity_poly.pdbx_strand_id
1 'polypeptide(L)'
;MNKDLYLIGGGGHCKSCIDVIEQEKVFQIKGIIDVEKNRGAQILSKYRVIGTDTDIDIIAKTNPFFFLTIGHMKDCSTRKNLFISLLKKN
;
A
#
# COMPACT_ATOMS: atom_id res chain seq x y z
N MET A 1 -15.69 3.43 -13.59
CA MET A 1 -14.44 4.09 -13.16
C MET A 1 -13.82 3.26 -12.07
N ASN A 2 -12.57 2.84 -12.23
CA ASN A 2 -11.86 2.09 -11.21
C ASN A 2 -11.35 3.06 -10.15
N LYS A 3 -11.38 2.64 -8.88
CA LYS A 3 -10.86 3.45 -7.77
C LYS A 3 -9.35 3.30 -7.71
N ASP A 4 -8.65 4.41 -7.57
CA ASP A 4 -7.20 4.42 -7.45
C ASP A 4 -6.78 3.85 -6.09
N LEU A 5 -5.89 2.87 -6.07
CA LEU A 5 -5.48 2.17 -4.85
C LEU A 5 -3.98 2.24 -4.66
N TYR A 6 -3.55 2.59 -3.44
CA TYR A 6 -2.16 2.49 -3.01
C TYR A 6 -2.00 1.33 -2.03
N LEU A 7 -1.00 0.49 -2.26
CA LEU A 7 -0.67 -0.61 -1.35
C LEU A 7 0.38 -0.14 -0.36
N ILE A 8 0.27 -0.54 0.90
CA ILE A 8 1.25 -0.17 1.93
C ILE A 8 1.96 -1.42 2.44
N GLY A 9 3.29 -1.45 2.25
CA GLY A 9 4.21 -2.53 2.52
C GLY A 9 4.45 -3.43 1.30
N GLY A 10 5.66 -3.42 0.75
CA GLY A 10 6.04 -4.10 -0.50
C GLY A 10 6.56 -5.53 -0.35
N GLY A 11 6.23 -6.21 0.76
CA GLY A 11 6.73 -7.55 1.09
C GLY A 11 6.08 -8.70 0.30
N GLY A 12 6.32 -9.94 0.73
CA GLY A 12 5.76 -11.13 0.07
C GLY A 12 4.22 -11.16 0.04
N HIS A 13 3.56 -10.69 1.10
CA HIS A 13 2.10 -10.63 1.17
C HIS A 13 1.49 -9.65 0.14
N CYS A 14 2.18 -8.54 -0.14
CA CYS A 14 1.81 -7.58 -1.18
C CYS A 14 1.68 -8.24 -2.55
N LYS A 15 2.66 -9.09 -2.90
CA LYS A 15 2.68 -9.80 -4.18
C LYS A 15 1.44 -10.67 -4.37
N SER A 16 1.06 -11.43 -3.34
CA SER A 16 -0.15 -12.26 -3.36
C SER A 16 -1.45 -11.44 -3.45
N CYS A 17 -1.49 -10.26 -2.83
CA CYS A 17 -2.66 -9.39 -2.90
C CYS A 17 -2.84 -8.73 -4.28
N ILE A 18 -1.75 -8.42 -4.99
CA ILE A 18 -1.78 -7.79 -6.31
C ILE A 18 -2.60 -8.64 -7.29
N ASP A 19 -2.37 -9.96 -7.32
CA ASP A 19 -3.06 -10.86 -8.25
C ASP A 19 -4.59 -10.80 -8.06
N VAL A 20 -5.06 -10.84 -6.82
CA VAL A 20 -6.49 -10.77 -6.49
C VAL A 20 -7.07 -9.39 -6.84
N ILE A 21 -6.38 -8.31 -6.48
CA ILE A 21 -6.84 -6.94 -6.75
C ILE A 21 -6.98 -6.70 -8.25
N GLU A 22 -6.06 -7.23 -9.06
CA GLU A 22 -6.12 -7.14 -10.52
C GLU A 22 -7.27 -7.95 -11.11
N GLN A 23 -7.52 -9.15 -10.59
CA GLN A 23 -8.62 -10.02 -11.04
C GLN A 23 -9.99 -9.41 -10.77
N GLU A 24 -10.17 -8.76 -9.62
CA GLU A 24 -11.42 -8.09 -9.24
C GLU A 24 -11.78 -6.93 -10.18
N LYS A 25 -10.80 -6.30 -10.84
CA LYS A 25 -10.99 -5.15 -11.75
C LYS A 25 -11.75 -3.96 -11.16
N VAL A 26 -11.92 -3.90 -9.84
CA VAL A 26 -12.58 -2.79 -9.12
C VAL A 26 -11.60 -1.63 -8.87
N PHE A 27 -10.33 -1.97 -8.62
CA PHE A 27 -9.30 -1.01 -8.23
C PHE A 27 -8.17 -0.96 -9.26
N GLN A 28 -7.54 0.21 -9.37
CA GLN A 28 -6.32 0.39 -10.14
C GLN A 28 -5.17 0.69 -9.19
N ILE A 29 -4.21 -0.23 -9.08
CA ILE A 29 -3.02 -0.03 -8.25
C ILE A 29 -2.15 1.06 -8.89
N LYS A 30 -1.98 2.18 -8.19
CA LYS A 30 -1.14 3.32 -8.65
C LYS A 30 0.30 3.23 -8.21
N GLY A 31 0.55 2.54 -7.10
CA GLY A 31 1.89 2.37 -6.58
C GLY A 31 1.88 1.77 -5.18
N ILE A 32 3.09 1.56 -4.68
CA ILE A 32 3.34 0.95 -3.39
C ILE A 32 4.03 1.98 -2.50
N ILE A 33 3.59 2.05 -1.25
CA ILE A 33 4.19 2.83 -0.19
C ILE A 33 4.95 1.85 0.70
N ASP A 34 6.22 2.11 0.93
CA ASP A 34 7.06 1.24 1.76
C ASP A 34 8.12 2.07 2.49
N VAL A 35 8.93 1.44 3.32
CA VAL A 35 10.06 2.10 3.98
C VAL A 35 11.05 2.70 2.96
N GLU A 36 11.69 3.82 3.33
CA GLU A 36 12.57 4.59 2.43
C GLU A 36 13.66 3.75 1.74
N LYS A 37 14.20 2.73 2.43
CA LYS A 37 15.19 1.80 1.84
C LYS A 37 14.69 1.08 0.58
N ASN A 38 13.39 0.93 0.41
CA ASN A 38 12.76 0.26 -0.72
C ASN A 38 12.28 1.25 -1.78
N ARG A 39 12.52 2.56 -1.61
CA ARG A 39 12.07 3.58 -2.57
C ARG A 39 12.63 3.30 -3.97
N GLY A 40 11.76 3.37 -4.97
CA GLY A 40 12.10 3.04 -6.36
C GLY A 40 12.21 1.53 -6.66
N ALA A 41 12.16 0.66 -5.65
CA ALA A 41 12.18 -0.78 -5.87
C ALA A 41 10.98 -1.23 -6.70
N GLN A 42 11.22 -2.22 -7.56
CA GLN A 42 10.20 -2.77 -8.44
C GLN A 42 9.65 -4.08 -7.87
N ILE A 43 8.33 -4.21 -7.85
CA ILE A 43 7.58 -5.35 -7.35
C ILE A 43 6.83 -5.98 -8.51
N LEU A 44 7.01 -7.29 -8.69
CA LEU A 44 6.45 -8.09 -9.80
C LEU A 44 6.73 -7.49 -11.20
N SER A 45 7.86 -6.79 -11.35
CA SER A 45 8.25 -6.11 -12.61
C SER A 45 7.23 -5.07 -13.14
N LYS A 46 6.19 -4.73 -12.37
CA LYS A 46 5.08 -3.88 -12.80
C LYS A 46 4.88 -2.67 -11.90
N TYR A 47 4.95 -2.89 -10.59
CA TYR A 47 4.69 -1.85 -9.60
C TYR A 47 5.99 -1.31 -9.01
N ARG A 48 5.98 -0.04 -8.62
CA ARG A 48 7.13 0.59 -7.97
C ARG A 48 6.74 1.12 -6.61
N VAL A 49 7.73 1.15 -5.72
CA VAL A 49 7.65 1.91 -4.48
C VAL A 49 7.81 3.38 -4.83
N ILE A 50 6.71 4.14 -4.75
CA ILE A 50 6.63 5.53 -5.19
C ILE A 50 6.77 6.53 -4.04
N GLY A 51 6.66 6.05 -2.80
CA GLY A 51 6.71 6.89 -1.61
C GLY A 51 6.82 6.06 -0.34
N THR A 52 6.79 6.78 0.79
CA THR A 52 6.92 6.22 2.13
C THR A 52 5.80 6.69 3.05
N ASP A 53 5.87 6.30 4.32
CA ASP A 53 4.87 6.67 5.32
C ASP A 53 4.65 8.20 5.43
N THR A 54 5.66 9.01 5.09
CA THR A 54 5.54 10.48 5.08
C THR A 54 4.70 11.01 3.91
N ASP A 55 4.63 10.28 2.80
CA ASP A 55 3.87 10.67 1.62
C ASP A 55 2.37 10.36 1.78
N ILE A 56 2.00 9.50 2.74
CA ILE A 56 0.61 9.10 3.01
C ILE A 56 -0.29 10.33 3.25
N ASP A 57 0.18 11.32 4.00
CA ASP A 57 -0.59 12.54 4.29
C ASP A 57 -0.93 13.35 3.02
N ILE A 58 0.00 13.37 2.07
CA ILE A 58 -0.18 14.11 0.82
C ILE A 58 -1.13 13.33 -0.09
N ILE A 59 -0.95 12.00 -0.18
CA ILE A 59 -1.77 11.12 -1.01
C ILE A 59 -3.20 11.05 -0.47
N ALA A 60 -3.40 11.00 0.85
CA ALA A 60 -4.73 10.89 1.46
C ALA A 60 -5.64 12.07 1.09
N LYS A 61 -5.07 13.27 0.88
CA LYS A 61 -5.82 14.46 0.46
C LYS A 61 -6.47 14.32 -0.91
N THR A 62 -5.88 13.53 -1.81
CA THR A 62 -6.36 13.35 -3.19
C THR A 62 -6.93 11.96 -3.46
N ASN A 63 -6.55 10.97 -2.66
CA ASN A 63 -7.02 9.59 -2.77
C ASN A 63 -7.20 8.94 -1.39
N PRO A 64 -8.44 8.55 -1.02
CA PRO A 64 -8.72 7.98 0.29
C PRO A 64 -8.48 6.46 0.37
N PHE A 65 -8.22 5.79 -0.75
CA PHE A 65 -8.16 4.33 -0.81
C PHE A 65 -6.72 3.82 -0.63
N PHE A 66 -6.49 3.16 0.51
CA PHE A 66 -5.25 2.47 0.82
C PHE A 66 -5.54 1.02 1.20
N PHE A 67 -4.63 0.11 0.83
CA PHE A 67 -4.70 -1.28 1.25
C PHE A 67 -3.43 -1.69 1.99
N LEU A 68 -3.60 -2.12 3.24
CA LEU A 68 -2.50 -2.56 4.09
C LEU A 68 -2.08 -3.98 3.71
N THR A 69 -0.96 -4.10 3.00
CA THR A 69 -0.38 -5.39 2.60
C THR A 69 0.74 -5.86 3.52
N ILE A 70 0.85 -5.27 4.73
CA ILE A 70 1.79 -5.72 5.76
C ILE A 70 1.26 -7.01 6.39
N GLY A 71 1.97 -8.10 6.11
CA GLY A 71 1.70 -9.41 6.69
C GLY A 71 2.08 -9.51 8.17
N HIS A 72 1.90 -10.70 8.73
CA HIS A 72 2.33 -11.00 10.08
C HIS A 72 3.85 -11.20 10.12
N MET A 73 4.56 -10.41 10.92
CA MET A 73 6.00 -10.58 11.12
C MET A 73 6.30 -11.32 12.42
N LYS A 74 5.99 -10.68 13.56
CA LYS A 74 6.11 -11.25 14.92
C LYS A 74 4.80 -11.14 15.68
N ASP A 75 4.16 -9.98 15.53
CA ASP A 75 2.84 -9.68 16.06
C ASP A 75 2.09 -8.75 15.09
N CYS A 76 0.81 -8.46 15.37
CA CYS A 76 -0.04 -7.63 14.52
C CYS A 76 0.03 -6.13 14.83
N SER A 77 0.89 -5.69 15.76
CA SER A 77 0.91 -4.31 16.26
C SER A 77 1.32 -3.32 15.18
N THR A 78 2.28 -3.66 14.32
CA THR A 78 2.67 -2.81 13.18
C THR A 78 1.47 -2.52 12.27
N ARG A 79 0.71 -3.55 11.92
CA ARG A 79 -0.50 -3.42 11.09
C ARG A 79 -1.57 -2.59 11.79
N LYS A 80 -1.80 -2.82 13.09
CA LYS A 80 -2.78 -2.05 13.89
C LYS A 80 -2.42 -0.57 14.00
N ASN A 81 -1.17 -0.26 14.33
CA ASN A 81 -0.70 1.11 14.50
C ASN A 81 -0.82 1.89 13.20
N LEU A 82 -0.46 1.27 12.07
CA LEU A 82 -0.57 1.90 10.77
C LEU A 82 -2.04 2.11 10.36
N PHE A 83 -2.92 1.14 10.64
CA PHE A 83 -4.36 1.31 10.42
C PHE A 83 -4.93 2.48 11.22
N ILE A 84 -4.58 2.60 12.51
CA ILE A 84 -5.01 3.73 13.36
C ILE A 84 -4.45 5.05 12.83
N SER A 85 -3.20 5.07 12.36
CA SER A 85 -2.59 6.26 11.74
C SER A 85 -3.37 6.71 10.50
N LEU A 86 -3.74 5.76 9.63
CA LEU A 86 -4.52 6.03 8.42
C LEU A 86 -5.94 6.52 8.73
N LEU A 87 -6.60 5.95 9.74
CA LEU A 87 -7.94 6.39 10.19
C LEU A 87 -7.97 7.83 10.69
N LYS A 88 -6.84 8.42 11.09
CA LYS A 88 -6.78 9.83 11.51
C LYS A 88 -6.57 10.79 10.34
N LYS A 89 -6.29 10.28 9.14
CA LYS A 89 -5.93 11.07 7.94
C LYS A 89 -7.09 11.18 6.95
N ASN A 90 -8.20 10.49 7.21
CA ASN A 90 -9.49 10.52 6.50
C ASN A 90 -10.63 10.49 7.51
#